data_AF-A0A7X8C1C8-F1
#
_entry.id   AF-A0A7X8C1C8-F1
#
_cell.length_a   1.000
_cell.length_b   1.000
_cell.length_c   1.000
_cell.angle_alpha   90.00
_cell.angle_beta   90.00
_cell.angle_gamma   90.00
#
_symmetry.space_group_name_H-M   'P 1'
#
loop_
_entity.id
_entity.type
_entity.pdbx_description
1 polymer ?
#
loop_
_entity_poly.entity_id
_entity_poly.type
_entity_poly.pdbx_seq_one_letter_code
_entity_poly.pdbx_strand_id
1 'polypeptide(L)' 'MAKQKTFSDKMKKGKGGDGTISVKVIKGYVSEIGSTKFLEKMVHIDDISQIDKIDIN' A
#
# COMPACT_ATOMS: atom_id res chain seq x y z
N MET A 1 -7.04 -21.40 -30.00
CA MET A 1 -5.57 -21.18 -30.00
C MET A 1 -5.26 -20.04 -29.03
N ALA A 2 -4.96 -20.37 -27.76
CA ALA A 2 -4.61 -19.36 -26.77
C ALA A 2 -3.25 -18.75 -27.16
N LYS A 3 -3.21 -17.45 -27.48
CA LYS A 3 -1.96 -16.74 -27.81
C LYS A 3 -1.01 -16.86 -26.62
N GLN A 4 0.15 -17.49 -26.84
CA GLN A 4 1.19 -17.68 -25.84
C GLN A 4 1.69 -16.30 -25.37
N LYS A 5 1.21 -15.84 -24.20
CA LYS A 5 1.72 -14.62 -23.57
C LYS A 5 3.12 -14.90 -23.04
N THR A 6 4.10 -14.16 -23.52
CA THR A 6 5.48 -14.30 -23.04
C THR A 6 5.63 -13.71 -21.64
N PHE A 7 6.62 -14.17 -20.88
CA PHE A 7 6.93 -13.62 -19.56
C PHE A 7 7.22 -12.12 -19.62
N SER A 8 7.87 -11.68 -20.71
CA SER A 8 8.13 -10.28 -21.01
C SER A 8 6.86 -9.44 -21.15
N ASP A 9 5.78 -9.99 -21.73
CA ASP A 9 4.48 -9.31 -21.83
C ASP A 9 3.77 -9.19 -20.46
N LYS A 10 3.92 -10.19 -19.58
CA LYS A 10 3.43 -10.08 -18.19
C LYS A 10 4.25 -9.09 -17.38
N MET A 11 5.57 -9.05 -17.57
CA MET A 11 6.48 -8.17 -16.82
C MET A 11 6.31 -6.70 -17.21
N LYS A 12 6.01 -6.40 -18.49
CA LYS A 12 5.63 -5.04 -18.93
C LYS A 12 4.29 -4.60 -18.34
N LYS A 13 3.33 -5.51 -18.20
CA LYS A 13 2.07 -5.23 -17.51
C LYS A 13 2.22 -5.11 -15.98
N GLY A 14 3.21 -5.78 -15.40
CA GLY A 14 3.55 -5.69 -13.97
C GLY A 14 4.40 -4.47 -13.59
N LYS A 15 5.02 -3.79 -14.56
CA LYS A 15 5.76 -2.52 -14.36
C LYS A 15 4.96 -1.27 -14.78
N GLY A 16 3.75 -1.45 -15.29
CA GLY A 16 2.98 -0.40 -15.97
C GLY A 16 1.61 -0.07 -15.35
N GLY A 17 1.43 -0.30 -14.05
CA GLY A 17 0.17 -0.01 -13.34
C GLY A 17 0.44 0.57 -11.96
N ASP A 18 0.85 1.84 -11.95
CA ASP A 18 1.11 2.64 -10.76
C ASP A 18 2.50 2.44 -10.14
N GLY A 19 3.35 3.47 -10.27
CA GLY A 19 4.59 3.63 -9.50
C GLY A 19 4.33 3.88 -8.02
N THR A 20 3.25 3.31 -7.49
CA THR A 20 2.85 3.46 -6.12
C THR A 20 3.58 2.44 -5.24
N ILE A 21 4.26 2.94 -4.23
CA ILE A 21 4.81 2.21 -3.11
C ILE A 21 3.64 1.78 -2.22
N SER A 22 3.52 0.49 -1.97
CA SER A 22 2.58 -0.03 -0.98
C SER A 22 3.18 0.14 0.41
N VAL A 23 2.55 0.95 1.27
CA VAL A 23 2.98 1.16 2.65
C VAL A 23 1.89 0.69 3.62
N LYS A 24 2.32 0.06 4.72
CA LYS A 24 1.46 -0.23 5.86
C LYS A 24 1.70 0.83 6.91
N VAL A 25 0.64 1.52 7.31
CA VAL A 25 0.71 2.53 8.36
C VAL A 25 0.02 1.97 9.60
N ILE A 26 0.67 2.13 10.74
CA ILE A 26 0.25 1.59 12.04
C ILE A 26 0.16 2.76 13.02
N LYS A 27 -1.05 3.08 13.49
CA LYS A 27 -1.28 4.13 14.50
C LYS A 27 -1.67 3.49 15.82
N GLY A 28 -0.88 3.74 16.87
CA GLY A 28 -1.23 3.37 18.24
C GLY A 28 -2.25 4.36 18.82
N TYR A 29 -3.28 3.87 19.48
CA TYR A 29 -4.21 4.69 20.25
C TYR A 29 -4.49 4.04 21.61
N VAL A 30 -4.76 4.90 22.59
CA VAL A 30 -5.18 4.46 23.93
C VAL A 30 -6.69 4.27 23.88
N SER A 31 -7.14 3.03 24.07
CA SER A 31 -8.56 2.72 24.22
C SER A 31 -9.06 3.35 25.53
N GLU A 32 -10.36 3.66 25.60
CA GLU A 32 -10.99 4.24 26.81
C GLU A 32 -10.78 3.39 28.09
N ILE A 33 -10.46 2.11 27.93
CA ILE A 33 -10.23 1.13 29.01
C ILE A 33 -8.73 1.08 29.39
N GLY A 34 -7.90 2.00 28.89
CA GLY A 34 -6.46 2.09 29.18
C GLY A 34 -5.57 1.07 28.46
N SER A 35 -6.14 0.26 27.54
CA SER A 35 -5.37 -0.66 26.70
C SER A 35 -4.81 0.06 25.47
N THR A 36 -3.56 -0.24 25.11
CA THR A 36 -2.97 0.24 23.84
C THR A 36 -3.46 -0.64 22.70
N LYS A 37 -4.14 -0.04 21.73
CA LYS A 37 -4.61 -0.70 20.51
C LYS A 37 -3.92 -0.09 19.30
N PHE A 38 -3.88 -0.84 18.20
CA PHE A 38 -3.25 -0.42 16.96
C PHE A 38 -4.27 -0.46 15.84
N LEU A 39 -4.29 0.60 15.03
CA LEU A 39 -5.07 0.66 13.80
C LEU A 39 -4.10 0.52 12.62
N GLU A 40 -4.31 -0.52 11.82
CA GLU A 40 -3.48 -0.85 10.67
C GLU A 40 -4.25 -0.53 9.38
N LYS A 41 -3.61 0.18 8.45
CA LYS A 41 -4.15 0.41 7.11
C LYS A 41 -3.06 0.25 6.07
N MET A 42 -3.36 -0.48 5.00
CA MET A 42 -2.54 -0.50 3.79
C MET A 42 -2.97 0.63 2.86
N VAL A 43 -1.98 1.35 2.35
CA VAL A 43 -2.15 2.48 1.45
C VAL A 43 -1.11 2.39 0.33
N HIS A 44 -1.53 2.78 -0.86
CA HIS A 44 -0.66 2.90 -2.02
C HIS A 44 -0.34 4.39 -2.17
N ILE A 45 0.95 4.73 -2.20
CA ILE A 45 1.44 6.11 -2.34
C ILE A 45 2.37 6.21 -3.53
N ASP A 46 2.34 7.29 -4.29
CA ASP A 46 3.24 7.45 -5.44
C ASP A 46 4.69 7.76 -5.02
N ASP A 47 4.85 8.45 -3.89
CA ASP A 47 6.15 8.90 -3.39
C ASP A 47 6.19 8.87 -1.86
N ILE A 48 7.38 8.62 -1.31
CA ILE A 48 7.61 8.53 0.14
C ILE A 48 7.23 9.83 0.86
N SER A 49 7.34 10.98 0.21
CA SER A 49 6.97 12.29 0.78
C SER A 49 5.46 12.41 1.06
N GLN A 50 4.63 11.50 0.53
CA GLN A 50 3.19 11.49 0.79
C GLN A 50 2.83 10.84 2.14
N ILE A 51 3.76 10.17 2.82
CA ILE A 51 3.53 9.47 4.10
C ILE A 51 3.00 10.43 5.17
N ASP A 52 3.57 11.64 5.29
CA ASP A 52 3.15 12.65 6.28
C ASP A 52 1.72 13.16 6.08
N LYS A 53 1.14 12.95 4.89
CA LYS A 53 -0.23 13.37 4.56
C LYS A 53 -1.26 12.28 4.80
N ILE A 54 -0.82 11.06 5.14
CA ILE A 54 -1.73 9.94 5.39
C ILE A 54 -2.29 10.09 6.81
N ASP A 55 -3.48 10.67 6.91
CA ASP A 55 -4.23 10.67 8.15
C ASP A 55 -4.99 9.35 8.33
N ILE A 56 -4.79 8.75 9.50
CA ILE A 56 -5.50 7.54 9.92
C ILE A 56 -6.21 7.91 11.21
N ASN A 57 -7.49 8.28 11.08
CA ASN A 57 -8.40 8.46 12.21
C ASN A 57 -9.06 7.15 12.61
#